data_AF-A0A4W5L8S3-F1
#
_entry.id   AF-A0A4W5L8S3-F1
#
_cell.length_a   1.000
_cell.length_b   1.000
_cell.length_c   1.000
_cell.angle_alpha   90.00
_cell.angle_beta   90.00
_cell.angle_gamma   90.00
#
_symmetry.space_group_name_H-M   'P 1'
#
loop_
_entity.id
_entity.type
_entity.pdbx_description
1 polymer ?
#
loop_
_entity_poly.entity_id
_entity_poly.type
_entity_poly.pdbx_seq_one_letter_code
_entity_poly.pdbx_strand_id
1 'polypeptide(L)'
;PWAPSASRIQTRSRRAMPRRATVVVPAYKECANLEELVTRVFAALGEARAKTTEIIVVDDNSADGSEEVITKLAAKGVNVRIIVRTNERGLSSAVLRGFKEAKGKLLLCMDADLQHPPENV
;
A
#
# COMPACT_ATOMS: atom_id res chain seq x y z
N PRO A 1 15.29 48.41 -22.71
CA PRO A 1 15.89 47.25 -22.00
C PRO A 1 14.78 46.36 -21.41
N TRP A 2 14.48 45.27 -22.13
CA TRP A 2 13.51 44.24 -21.73
C TRP A 2 14.23 43.17 -20.92
N ALA A 3 13.85 42.98 -19.64
CA ALA A 3 14.33 41.87 -18.83
C ALA A 3 13.48 40.62 -19.11
N PRO A 4 14.07 39.42 -19.25
CA PRO A 4 13.30 38.21 -19.50
C PRO A 4 12.58 37.78 -18.21
N SER A 5 11.26 37.58 -18.35
CA SER A 5 10.40 36.93 -17.38
C SER A 5 10.98 35.56 -16.99
N ALA A 6 11.38 35.42 -15.71
CA ALA A 6 11.78 34.14 -15.15
C ALA A 6 10.56 33.20 -15.17
N SER A 7 10.64 32.18 -16.01
CA SER A 7 9.64 31.13 -16.10
C SER A 7 9.54 30.41 -14.75
N ARG A 8 8.40 30.59 -14.11
CA ARG A 8 8.01 29.88 -12.90
C ARG A 8 7.93 28.41 -13.25
N ILE A 9 8.95 27.63 -12.88
CA ILE A 9 8.89 26.17 -12.89
C ILE A 9 7.79 25.78 -11.89
N GLN A 10 6.56 25.64 -12.39
CA GLN A 10 5.49 25.02 -11.64
C GLN A 10 5.86 23.54 -11.49
N THR A 11 6.34 23.17 -10.31
CA THR A 11 6.39 21.78 -9.88
C THR A 11 4.98 21.21 -10.04
N ARG A 12 4.76 20.43 -11.11
CA ARG A 12 3.50 19.72 -11.30
C ARG A 12 3.36 18.77 -10.12
N SER A 13 2.56 19.17 -9.12
CA SER A 13 1.98 18.24 -8.16
C SER A 13 1.47 17.04 -8.95
N ARG A 14 2.03 15.84 -8.69
CA ARG A 14 1.53 14.60 -9.31
C ARG A 14 0.07 14.48 -8.86
N ARG A 15 -0.85 14.91 -9.71
CA ARG A 15 -2.28 14.75 -9.49
C ARG A 15 -2.50 13.27 -9.17
N ALA A 16 -2.95 12.97 -7.97
CA ALA A 16 -3.12 11.60 -7.52
C ALA A 16 -4.04 10.88 -8.52
N MET A 17 -3.51 9.88 -9.21
CA MET A 17 -4.30 9.08 -10.13
C MET A 17 -5.38 8.36 -9.31
N PRO A 18 -6.64 8.34 -9.76
CA PRO A 18 -7.69 7.65 -9.03
C PRO A 18 -7.30 6.18 -8.86
N ARG A 19 -7.39 5.69 -7.62
CA ARG A 19 -7.13 4.28 -7.29
C ARG A 19 -8.22 3.42 -7.92
N ARG A 20 -7.82 2.37 -8.64
CA ARG A 20 -8.71 1.39 -9.26
C ARG A 20 -8.95 0.20 -8.36
N ALA A 21 -7.90 -0.29 -7.71
CA ALA A 21 -7.95 -1.44 -6.82
C ALA A 21 -7.25 -1.15 -5.49
N THR A 22 -7.73 -1.80 -4.43
CA THR A 22 -7.10 -1.84 -3.11
C THR A 22 -6.96 -3.30 -2.67
N VAL A 23 -5.74 -3.71 -2.36
CA VAL A 23 -5.46 -5.00 -1.71
C VAL A 23 -5.31 -4.74 -0.22
N VAL A 24 -6.15 -5.39 0.59
CA VAL A 24 -6.07 -5.36 2.04
C VAL A 24 -5.31 -6.58 2.52
N VAL A 25 -4.27 -6.36 3.31
CA VAL A 25 -3.42 -7.39 3.88
C VAL A 25 -3.50 -7.30 5.40
N PRO A 26 -4.35 -8.10 6.07
CA PRO A 26 -4.29 -8.23 7.52
C PRO A 26 -2.98 -8.90 7.92
N ALA A 27 -2.29 -8.37 8.93
CA ALA A 27 -1.00 -8.86 9.37
C ALA A 27 -0.90 -8.90 10.90
N TYR A 28 -0.29 -9.95 11.44
CA TYR A 28 0.11 -10.01 12.84
C TYR A 28 1.39 -10.83 12.99
N LYS A 29 2.49 -10.19 13.39
CA LYS A 29 3.84 -10.80 13.47
C LYS A 29 4.38 -11.31 12.14
N GLU A 30 4.11 -10.58 11.06
CA GLU A 30 4.43 -10.97 9.68
C GLU A 30 5.50 -10.07 9.02
N CYS A 31 6.22 -9.25 9.81
CA CYS A 31 7.23 -8.31 9.32
C CYS A 31 8.20 -8.90 8.28
N ALA A 32 8.65 -10.14 8.51
CA ALA A 32 9.59 -10.84 7.61
C ALA A 32 9.03 -11.06 6.20
N ASN A 33 7.71 -11.15 6.04
CA ASN A 33 7.05 -11.47 4.78
C ASN A 33 6.58 -10.21 4.02
N LEU A 34 6.38 -9.08 4.72
CA LEU A 34 5.75 -7.88 4.15
C LEU A 34 6.52 -7.27 2.99
N GLU A 35 7.86 -7.22 3.06
CA GLU A 35 8.67 -6.64 1.97
C GLU A 35 8.58 -7.48 0.69
N GLU A 36 8.69 -8.80 0.81
CA GLU A 36 8.57 -9.71 -0.33
C GLU A 36 7.16 -9.68 -0.91
N LEU A 37 6.13 -9.79 -0.06
CA LEU A 37 4.72 -9.80 -0.47
C LEU A 37 4.38 -8.57 -1.30
N VAL A 38 4.67 -7.38 -0.76
CA VAL A 38 4.39 -6.11 -1.44
C VAL A 38 5.15 -6.04 -2.77
N THR A 39 6.42 -6.44 -2.79
CA THR A 39 7.25 -6.40 -3.99
C THR A 39 6.69 -7.31 -5.08
N ARG A 40 6.29 -8.54 -4.73
CA ARG A 40 5.73 -9.52 -5.68
C ARG A 40 4.37 -9.11 -6.21
N VAL A 41 3.48 -8.58 -5.37
CA VAL A 41 2.18 -8.04 -5.83
C VAL A 41 2.39 -6.95 -6.87
N PHE A 42 3.25 -5.97 -6.60
CA PHE A 42 3.48 -4.88 -7.55
C PHE A 42 4.21 -5.34 -8.82
N ALA A 43 5.07 -6.34 -8.73
CA ALA A 43 5.69 -6.97 -9.90
C ALA A 43 4.65 -7.67 -10.78
N ALA A 44 3.70 -8.41 -10.20
CA ALA A 44 2.66 -9.13 -10.92
C ALA A 44 1.65 -8.22 -11.64
N LEU A 45 1.37 -7.03 -11.07
CA LEU A 45 0.39 -6.09 -11.61
C LEU A 45 0.85 -5.41 -12.93
N GLY A 46 2.15 -5.33 -13.19
CA GLY A 46 2.71 -4.52 -14.27
C GLY A 46 2.54 -3.01 -14.05
N GLU A 47 3.28 -2.19 -14.80
CA GLU A 47 3.47 -0.76 -14.49
C GLU A 47 2.16 0.06 -14.43
N ALA A 48 1.23 -0.18 -15.36
CA ALA A 48 -0.02 0.58 -15.43
C ALA A 48 -0.97 0.29 -14.25
N ARG A 49 -1.11 -0.99 -13.86
CA ARG A 49 -1.96 -1.36 -12.72
C ARG A 49 -1.28 -1.03 -11.40
N ALA A 50 0.06 -1.16 -11.30
CA ALA A 50 0.83 -0.74 -10.14
C ALA A 50 0.62 0.75 -9.78
N LYS A 51 0.52 1.63 -10.78
CA LYS A 51 0.24 3.07 -10.56
C LYS A 51 -1.16 3.36 -10.00
N THR A 52 -2.12 2.47 -10.24
CA THR A 52 -3.53 2.65 -9.86
C THR A 52 -4.00 1.69 -8.76
N THR A 53 -3.15 0.79 -8.29
CA THR A 53 -3.42 -0.12 -7.19
C THR A 53 -2.74 0.39 -5.92
N GLU A 54 -3.39 0.24 -4.78
CA GLU A 54 -2.76 0.43 -3.47
C GLU A 54 -2.81 -0.86 -2.65
N ILE A 55 -1.85 -1.02 -1.75
CA ILE A 55 -1.87 -2.05 -0.71
C ILE A 55 -2.07 -1.36 0.64
N ILE A 56 -3.01 -1.85 1.45
CA ILE A 56 -3.21 -1.44 2.83
C ILE A 56 -2.89 -2.63 3.72
N VAL A 57 -1.78 -2.55 4.45
CA VAL A 57 -1.51 -3.49 5.54
C VAL A 57 -2.29 -3.05 6.77
N VAL A 58 -3.00 -3.98 7.41
CA VAL A 58 -3.72 -3.72 8.66
C VAL A 58 -3.09 -4.57 9.74
N ASP A 59 -2.36 -3.93 10.64
CA ASP A 59 -1.57 -4.56 11.68
C ASP A 59 -2.24 -4.44 13.06
N ASP A 60 -2.25 -5.53 13.82
CA ASP A 60 -2.90 -5.62 15.13
C ASP A 60 -1.94 -5.36 16.31
N ASN A 61 -1.13 -4.32 16.14
CA ASN A 61 -0.09 -3.90 17.06
C ASN A 61 0.93 -5.03 17.31
N SER A 62 1.58 -5.47 16.22
CA SER A 62 2.57 -6.55 16.24
C SER A 62 3.85 -6.17 16.99
N ALA A 63 4.24 -4.89 16.92
CA ALA A 63 5.49 -4.37 17.48
C ALA A 63 6.75 -5.16 17.01
N ASP A 64 6.76 -5.57 15.74
CA ASP A 64 7.75 -6.48 15.15
C ASP A 64 8.56 -5.86 13.99
N GLY A 65 8.40 -4.56 13.74
CA GLY A 65 9.06 -3.87 12.62
C GLY A 65 8.17 -3.67 11.37
N SER A 66 6.93 -4.15 11.39
CA SER A 66 6.02 -4.08 10.24
C SER A 66 5.77 -2.64 9.75
N GLU A 67 5.60 -1.69 10.67
CA GLU A 67 5.38 -0.27 10.33
C GLU A 67 6.58 0.34 9.62
N GLU A 68 7.79 0.04 10.09
CA GLU A 68 9.05 0.52 9.55
C GLU A 68 9.28 -0.02 8.15
N VAL A 69 9.02 -1.32 7.93
CA VAL A 69 9.14 -1.96 6.60
C VAL A 69 8.20 -1.29 5.60
N ILE A 70 6.92 -1.15 5.94
CA ILE A 70 5.94 -0.55 5.04
C ILE A 70 6.24 0.94 4.77
N THR A 71 6.67 1.68 5.79
CA THR A 71 7.06 3.09 5.64
C THR A 71 8.27 3.24 4.71
N LYS A 72 9.27 2.37 4.80
CA LYS A 72 10.43 2.35 3.88
C LYS A 72 10.00 2.09 2.43
N LEU A 73 9.08 1.15 2.20
CA LEU A 73 8.57 0.87 0.85
C LEU A 73 7.78 2.05 0.28
N ALA A 74 6.93 2.67 1.10
CA ALA A 74 6.19 3.87 0.72
C ALA A 74 7.15 5.02 0.34
N ALA A 75 8.23 5.22 1.09
CA ALA A 75 9.26 6.22 0.79
C ALA A 75 10.00 5.94 -0.53
N LYS A 76 10.15 4.67 -0.92
CA LYS A 76 10.67 4.27 -2.25
C LYS A 76 9.66 4.52 -3.39
N GLY A 77 8.46 5.02 -3.10
CA GLY A 77 7.42 5.34 -4.09
C GLY A 77 6.48 4.19 -4.41
N VAL A 78 6.52 3.09 -3.64
CA VAL A 78 5.56 2.00 -3.74
C VAL A 78 4.21 2.47 -3.19
N ASN A 79 3.10 2.13 -3.86
CA ASN A 79 1.75 2.52 -3.41
C ASN A 79 1.26 1.63 -2.26
N VAL A 80 1.97 1.63 -1.14
CA VAL A 80 1.63 0.83 0.06
C VAL A 80 1.54 1.73 1.28
N ARG A 81 0.69 1.37 2.24
CA ARG A 81 0.61 2.01 3.56
C ARG A 81 0.15 1.00 4.61
N ILE A 82 0.33 1.36 5.88
CA ILE A 82 -0.07 0.54 7.02
C ILE A 82 -1.08 1.28 7.90
N ILE A 83 -1.96 0.53 8.54
CA ILE A 83 -2.87 0.96 9.61
C ILE A 83 -2.57 0.09 10.81
N VAL A 84 -2.08 0.67 11.90
CA VAL A 84 -1.84 -0.05 13.15
C VAL A 84 -3.05 0.11 14.07
N ARG A 85 -3.64 -1.00 14.51
CA ARG A 85 -4.80 -1.06 15.40
C ARG A 85 -4.34 -1.47 16.79
N THR A 86 -4.53 -0.57 17.77
CA THR A 86 -4.02 -0.77 19.13
C THR A 86 -5.08 -1.26 20.12
N ASN A 87 -6.37 -1.06 19.83
CA ASN A 87 -7.48 -1.31 20.75
C ASN A 87 -8.42 -2.46 20.32
N GLU A 88 -8.12 -3.10 19.18
CA GLU A 88 -8.93 -4.17 18.61
C GLU A 88 -8.00 -5.20 17.96
N ARG A 89 -8.45 -6.45 17.87
CA ARG A 89 -7.73 -7.53 17.18
C ARG A 89 -8.68 -8.45 16.43
N GLY A 90 -8.14 -9.17 15.46
CA GLY A 90 -8.81 -10.25 14.76
C GLY A 90 -8.81 -10.06 13.25
N LEU A 91 -8.66 -11.17 12.53
CA LEU A 91 -8.53 -11.21 11.08
C LEU A 91 -9.69 -10.50 10.37
N SER A 92 -10.93 -10.90 10.64
CA SER A 92 -12.10 -10.34 9.96
C SER A 92 -12.29 -8.85 10.26
N SER A 93 -12.01 -8.40 11.49
CA SER A 93 -12.10 -6.97 11.82
C SER A 93 -11.00 -6.16 11.13
N ALA A 94 -9.80 -6.73 10.96
CA ALA A 94 -8.70 -6.10 10.23
C ALA A 94 -9.07 -5.91 8.75
N VAL A 95 -9.63 -6.95 8.13
CA VAL A 95 -10.11 -6.89 6.74
C VAL A 95 -11.18 -5.83 6.57
N LEU A 96 -12.20 -5.81 7.44
CA LEU A 96 -13.27 -4.80 7.41
C LEU A 96 -12.71 -3.38 7.61
N ARG A 97 -11.72 -3.20 8.50
CA ARG A 97 -11.06 -1.92 8.67
C ARG A 97 -10.33 -1.50 7.39
N GLY A 98 -9.60 -2.40 6.75
CA GLY A 98 -8.92 -2.14 5.49
C GLY A 98 -9.89 -1.75 4.37
N PHE A 99 -11.02 -2.47 4.23
CA PHE A 99 -12.05 -2.15 3.23
C PHE A 99 -12.70 -0.80 3.46
N LYS A 100 -12.95 -0.42 4.72
CA LYS A 100 -13.50 0.90 5.05
C LYS A 100 -12.55 2.04 4.65
N GLU A 101 -11.25 1.78 4.65
CA GLU A 101 -10.19 2.75 4.38
C GLU A 101 -9.71 2.72 2.92
N ALA A 102 -10.19 1.75 2.14
CA ALA A 102 -9.82 1.54 0.76
C ALA A 102 -10.30 2.69 -0.14
N LYS A 103 -9.46 3.09 -1.11
CA LYS A 103 -9.80 4.11 -2.11
C LYS A 103 -10.08 3.52 -3.50
N GLY A 104 -9.72 2.25 -3.71
CA GLY A 104 -10.01 1.52 -4.94
C GLY A 104 -11.49 1.16 -5.07
N LYS A 105 -11.95 1.01 -6.31
CA LYS A 105 -13.29 0.49 -6.60
C LYS A 105 -13.36 -1.03 -6.53
N LEU A 106 -12.25 -1.69 -6.83
CA LEU A 106 -12.07 -3.13 -6.65
C LEU A 106 -11.37 -3.37 -5.31
N LEU A 107 -11.95 -4.24 -4.47
CA LEU A 107 -11.39 -4.60 -3.17
C LEU A 107 -10.97 -6.05 -3.19
N LEU A 108 -9.74 -6.32 -2.75
CA LEU A 108 -9.19 -7.67 -2.61
C LEU A 108 -8.68 -7.83 -1.18
N CYS A 109 -8.78 -9.04 -0.64
CA CYS A 109 -8.15 -9.44 0.60
C CYS A 109 -7.08 -10.48 0.27
N MET A 110 -5.91 -10.38 0.88
CA MET A 110 -4.80 -11.32 0.66
C MET A 110 -4.05 -11.53 1.98
N ASP A 111 -3.65 -12.77 2.26
CA ASP A 111 -2.88 -13.10 3.46
C ASP A 111 -1.43 -12.61 3.36
N ALA A 112 -0.80 -12.42 4.52
CA ALA A 112 0.56 -11.90 4.62
C ALA A 112 1.66 -12.96 4.53
N ASP A 113 1.32 -14.26 4.62
CA ASP A 113 2.24 -15.37 4.85
C ASP A 113 2.84 -16.00 3.59
N LEU A 114 2.60 -15.41 2.41
CA LEU A 114 3.07 -15.87 1.10
C LEU A 114 2.60 -17.28 0.70
N GLN A 115 1.70 -17.92 1.45
CA GLN A 115 1.16 -19.24 1.09
C GLN A 115 0.22 -19.17 -0.11
N HIS A 116 -0.40 -18.01 -0.32
CA HIS A 116 -1.11 -17.67 -1.55
C HIS A 116 -0.13 -16.92 -2.48
N PRO A 117 0.28 -17.51 -3.63
CA PRO A 117 1.14 -16.81 -4.56
C PRO A 117 0.44 -15.52 -5.04
N PRO A 118 1.02 -14.33 -4.79
CA PRO A 118 0.42 -13.04 -5.15
C PRO A 118 0.16 -12.90 -6.64
N GLU A 119 0.78 -13.75 -7.47
CA GLU A 119 0.57 -13.83 -8.91
C GLU A 119 -0.81 -14.40 -9.31
N ASN A 120 -1.51 -15.08 -8.40
CA ASN A 120 -2.78 -15.75 -8.65
C ASN A 120 -4.01 -14.96 -8.12
N VAL A 121 -3.80 -13.73 -7.63
CA VAL A 121 -4.85 -12.88 -7.01
C VAL A 121 -5.35 -11.82 -7.99
#